data_AF-A0A662ITT7-F1
#
_entry.id   AF-A0A662ITT7-F1
#
_cell.length_a   1.000
_cell.length_b   1.000
_cell.length_c   1.000
_cell.angle_alpha   90.00
_cell.angle_beta   90.00
_cell.angle_gamma   90.00
#
_symmetry.space_group_name_H-M   'P 1'
#
loop_
_entity.id
_entity.type
_entity.pdbx_description
1 polymer ?
#
loop_
_entity_poly.entity_id
_entity_poly.type
_entity_poly.pdbx_seq_one_letter_code
_entity_poly.pdbx_strand_id
1 'polypeptide(L)'
;MTILVRGRSQSIPACALIVKMGDVEVARIILSSKVTRIEFEALISSTARSIIYLVRFLRNVAAWGGSRIEVKEDPQGFIDYVDIIPPLEVVDADLLTRRIQNSIASAIEEEQLTKGWEVRRK
;
A
#
# COMPACT_ATOMS: atom_id res chain seq x y z
N MET A 1 3.73 -11.30 -15.93
CA MET A 1 2.70 -10.55 -15.19
C MET A 1 2.97 -9.07 -15.41
N THR A 2 1.95 -8.28 -15.78
CA THR A 2 2.12 -6.83 -15.99
C THR A 2 1.60 -6.09 -14.77
N ILE A 3 2.43 -5.23 -14.17
CA ILE A 3 2.06 -4.37 -13.04
C ILE A 3 1.96 -2.95 -13.58
N LEU A 4 0.81 -2.31 -13.40
CA LEU A 4 0.66 -0.89 -13.71
C LEU A 4 1.17 -0.08 -12.52
N VAL A 5 2.10 0.84 -12.77
CA VAL A 5 2.72 1.68 -11.74
C VAL A 5 2.48 3.16 -12.01
N ARG A 6 2.44 3.96 -10.94
CA ARG A 6 2.25 5.42 -10.98
C ARG A 6 3.53 6.14 -11.41
N GLY A 7 4.69 5.67 -10.96
CA GLY A 7 6.00 6.25 -11.33
C GLY A 7 6.20 7.66 -10.79
N ARG A 8 5.62 7.99 -9.64
CA ARG A 8 5.73 9.33 -9.04
C ARG A 8 6.94 9.40 -8.11
N SER A 9 7.51 10.59 -8.00
CA SER A 9 8.50 10.88 -6.96
C SER A 9 7.85 10.83 -5.58
N GLN A 10 8.66 10.53 -4.57
CA GLN A 10 8.26 10.53 -3.17
C GLN A 10 7.60 11.85 -2.77
N SER A 11 6.43 11.80 -2.12
CA SER A 11 5.67 13.03 -1.82
C SER A 11 6.22 13.85 -0.66
N ILE A 12 7.01 13.25 0.23
CA ILE A 12 7.60 13.88 1.42
C ILE A 12 9.11 13.62 1.42
N PRO A 13 10.00 14.62 1.56
CA PRO A 13 11.44 14.40 1.60
C PRO A 13 11.89 13.82 2.95
N ALA A 14 11.93 12.49 3.06
CA ALA A 14 12.34 11.75 4.26
C ALA A 14 12.91 10.37 3.90
N CYS A 15 13.41 9.63 4.89
CA CYS A 15 13.86 8.26 4.67
C CYS A 15 12.68 7.37 4.25
N ALA A 16 12.93 6.46 3.30
CA ALA A 16 11.92 5.54 2.82
C ALA A 16 12.44 4.10 2.79
N LEU A 17 11.60 3.17 3.22
CA LEU A 17 11.78 1.74 2.97
C LEU A 17 11.07 1.40 1.66
N ILE A 18 11.82 0.86 0.70
CA ILE A 18 11.30 0.55 -0.62
C ILE A 18 10.71 -0.87 -0.63
N VAL A 19 9.45 -0.99 -1.05
CA VAL A 19 8.76 -2.27 -1.19
C VAL A 19 8.80 -2.68 -2.66
N LYS A 20 9.51 -3.77 -2.96
CA LYS A 20 9.71 -4.25 -4.33
C LYS A 20 9.03 -5.59 -4.60
N MET A 21 8.61 -5.81 -5.84
CA MET A 21 8.26 -7.11 -6.40
C MET A 21 9.18 -7.38 -7.60
N GLY A 22 10.19 -8.22 -7.41
CA GLY A 22 11.31 -8.31 -8.36
C GLY A 22 12.06 -6.97 -8.43
N ASP A 23 12.27 -6.47 -9.64
CA ASP A 23 12.93 -5.17 -9.88
C ASP A 23 11.98 -3.97 -9.85
N VAL A 24 10.67 -4.20 -9.65
CA VAL A 24 9.64 -3.16 -9.68
C VAL A 24 9.35 -2.67 -8.27
N GLU A 25 9.43 -1.36 -8.07
CA GLU A 25 8.94 -0.69 -6.86
C GLU A 25 7.41 -0.62 -6.90
N VAL A 26 6.76 -1.21 -5.90
CA VAL A 26 5.29 -1.30 -5.83
C VAL A 26 4.69 -0.45 -4.71
N ALA A 27 5.50 -0.10 -3.72
CA ALA A 27 5.16 0.85 -2.66
C ALA A 27 6.44 1.37 -2.00
N ARG A 28 6.30 2.42 -1.21
CA ARG A 28 7.36 2.91 -0.32
C ARG A 28 6.78 3.35 1.02
N ILE A 29 7.51 3.08 2.09
CA ILE A 29 7.14 3.44 3.47
C ILE A 29 8.05 4.59 3.88
N ILE A 30 7.49 5.79 3.94
CA ILE A 30 8.18 7.02 4.30
C ILE A 30 8.11 7.21 5.82
N LEU A 31 9.29 7.34 6.43
CA LEU A 31 9.47 7.53 7.87
C LEU A 31 9.86 8.98 8.13
N SER A 32 8.85 9.85 8.32
CA SER A 32 9.07 11.25 8.70
C SER A 32 8.76 11.49 10.18
N SER A 33 9.26 12.59 10.73
CA SER A 33 8.99 12.98 12.13
C SER A 33 7.53 13.38 12.41
N LYS A 34 6.70 13.56 11.37
CA LYS A 34 5.30 14.01 11.49
C LYS A 34 4.29 12.93 11.13
N VAL A 35 4.68 11.98 10.29
CA VAL A 35 3.80 10.95 9.73
C VAL A 35 4.63 9.77 9.24
N THR A 36 4.11 8.56 9.44
CA THR A 36 4.54 7.38 8.69
C THR A 36 3.59 7.23 7.50
N ARG A 37 4.08 7.45 6.28
CA ARG A 37 3.26 7.37 5.05
C ARG A 37 3.62 6.13 4.26
N ILE A 38 2.62 5.36 3.86
CA ILE A 38 2.78 4.25 2.92
C ILE A 38 2.22 4.73 1.58
N GLU A 39 3.09 4.98 0.61
CA GLU A 39 2.68 5.33 -0.75
C GLU A 39 2.60 4.08 -1.61
N PHE A 40 1.52 3.94 -2.36
CA PHE A 40 1.30 2.84 -3.29
C PHE A 40 1.70 3.28 -4.69
N GLU A 41 2.75 2.66 -5.22
CA GLU A 41 3.18 2.89 -6.60
C GLU A 41 2.44 1.99 -7.57
N ALA A 42 2.05 0.78 -7.17
CA ALA A 42 1.17 -0.06 -7.98
C ALA A 42 -0.26 0.51 -8.01
N LEU A 43 -0.88 0.55 -9.19
CA LEU A 43 -2.31 0.86 -9.34
C LEU A 43 -3.13 -0.35 -8.90
N ILE A 44 -3.64 -0.29 -7.67
CA ILE A 44 -4.47 -1.32 -7.06
C ILE A 44 -5.72 -0.70 -6.45
N SER A 45 -6.86 -1.36 -6.67
CA SER A 45 -8.14 -0.88 -6.17
C SER A 45 -8.16 -0.82 -4.64
N SER A 46 -8.66 0.28 -4.06
CA SER A 46 -8.86 0.36 -2.61
C SER A 46 -9.90 -0.65 -2.10
N THR A 47 -10.75 -1.15 -3.01
CA THR A 47 -11.78 -2.15 -2.73
C THR A 47 -11.28 -3.59 -2.84
N ALA A 48 -10.05 -3.82 -3.30
CA ALA A 48 -9.45 -5.15 -3.31
C ALA A 48 -9.40 -5.71 -1.87
N ARG A 49 -9.75 -7.00 -1.72
CA ARG A 49 -9.96 -7.60 -0.40
C ARG A 49 -8.66 -7.61 0.40
N SER A 50 -7.56 -7.93 -0.26
CA SER A 50 -6.20 -7.88 0.30
C SER A 50 -5.78 -6.48 0.77
N ILE A 51 -6.21 -5.42 0.09
CA ILE A 51 -5.96 -4.02 0.50
C ILE A 51 -6.81 -3.61 1.69
N ILE A 52 -8.09 -3.99 1.71
CA ILE A 52 -8.95 -3.80 2.88
C ILE A 52 -8.35 -4.47 4.12
N TYR A 53 -7.81 -5.69 3.99
CA TYR A 53 -7.13 -6.37 5.10
C TYR A 53 -5.82 -5.72 5.51
N LEU A 54 -5.04 -5.20 4.55
CA LEU A 54 -3.84 -4.42 4.85
C LEU A 54 -4.19 -3.18 5.69
N VAL A 55 -5.17 -2.39 5.24
CA VAL A 55 -5.63 -1.18 5.95
C VAL A 55 -6.12 -1.52 7.37
N ARG A 56 -6.86 -2.62 7.55
CA ARG A 56 -7.27 -3.09 8.87
C ARG A 56 -6.08 -3.47 9.76
N PHE A 57 -5.09 -4.17 9.20
CA PHE A 57 -3.86 -4.49 9.92
C PHE A 57 -3.13 -3.21 10.35
N LEU A 58 -2.93 -2.26 9.44
CA LEU A 58 -2.28 -0.97 9.73
C LEU A 58 -3.04 -0.19 10.80
N ARG A 59 -4.37 -0.22 10.78
CA ARG A 59 -5.21 0.40 11.81
C ARG A 59 -4.96 -0.20 13.19
N ASN A 60 -4.81 -1.53 13.27
CA ASN A 60 -4.51 -2.20 14.53
C ASN A 60 -3.09 -1.86 15.03
N VAL A 61 -2.10 -1.86 14.14
CA VAL A 61 -0.72 -1.46 14.46
C VAL A 61 -0.68 -0.01 14.97
N ALA A 62 -1.36 0.90 14.26
CA ALA A 62 -1.45 2.29 14.63
C ALA A 62 -2.11 2.48 16.01
N ALA A 63 -3.23 1.78 16.26
CA ALA A 63 -3.95 1.88 17.52
C ALA A 63 -3.12 1.46 18.74
N TRP A 64 -2.22 0.49 18.60
CA TRP A 64 -1.31 0.06 19.67
C TRP A 64 -0.34 1.18 20.09
N GLY A 65 0.06 2.03 19.14
CA GLY A 65 0.89 3.21 19.38
C GLY A 65 0.10 4.51 19.57
N GLY A 66 -1.21 4.45 19.83
CA GLY A 66 -2.06 5.64 19.97
C GLY A 66 -2.22 6.47 18.68
N SER A 67 -1.86 5.89 17.54
CA SER A 67 -1.90 6.54 16.24
C SER A 67 -3.20 6.25 15.50
N ARG A 68 -3.64 7.20 14.68
CA ARG A 68 -4.77 7.05 13.75
C ARG A 68 -4.25 6.85 12.34
N ILE A 69 -5.07 6.26 11.47
CA ILE A 69 -4.77 6.14 10.05
C ILE A 69 -5.69 7.00 9.19
N GLU A 70 -5.15 7.59 8.14
CA GLU A 70 -5.91 8.25 7.07
C GLU A 70 -5.59 7.54 5.75
N VAL A 71 -6.62 7.18 4.99
CA VAL A 71 -6.46 6.51 3.69
C VAL A 71 -6.82 7.50 2.60
N LYS A 72 -5.93 7.67 1.63
CA LYS A 72 -6.16 8.51 0.46
C LYS A 72 -6.29 7.63 -0.78
N GLU A 73 -7.33 7.92 -1.55
CA GLU A 73 -7.54 7.38 -2.89
C GLU A 73 -7.28 8.47 -3.93
N ASP A 74 -6.90 8.04 -5.13
CA ASP A 74 -6.87 8.90 -6.30
C ASP A 74 -8.28 9.06 -6.91
N PRO A 75 -8.46 9.95 -7.92
CA PRO A 75 -9.77 10.15 -8.55
C PRO A 75 -10.36 8.92 -9.25
N GLN A 76 -9.57 7.87 -9.49
CA GLN A 76 -9.98 6.64 -10.16
C GLN A 76 -10.35 5.52 -9.16
N GLY A 77 -10.22 5.77 -7.85
CA GLY A 77 -10.52 4.80 -6.79
C GLY A 77 -9.37 3.83 -6.50
N PHE A 78 -8.17 4.11 -7.01
CA PHE A 78 -6.97 3.36 -6.59
C PHE A 78 -6.43 3.95 -5.30
N ILE A 79 -5.93 3.09 -4.42
CA ILE A 79 -5.25 3.55 -3.21
C ILE A 79 -4.00 4.37 -3.60
N ASP A 80 -3.89 5.57 -3.06
CA ASP A 80 -2.76 6.47 -3.29
C ASP A 80 -1.76 6.33 -2.15
N TYR A 81 -2.17 6.67 -0.93
CA TYR A 81 -1.34 6.51 0.26
C TYR A 81 -2.16 6.24 1.53
N VAL A 82 -1.49 5.72 2.55
CA VAL A 82 -2.00 5.60 3.92
C VAL A 82 -1.07 6.36 4.84
N ASP A 83 -1.62 7.32 5.58
CA ASP A 83 -0.91 8.06 6.62
C ASP A 83 -1.19 7.47 7.99
N ILE A 84 -0.17 7.39 8.83
CA ILE A 84 -0.26 7.01 10.25
C ILE A 84 0.25 8.19 11.08
N ILE A 85 -0.62 8.72 11.96
CA ILE A 85 -0.40 9.97 12.68
C ILE A 85 -0.79 9.80 14.17
N PRO A 86 0.07 10.11 15.15
CA PRO A 86 1.52 10.39 15.00
C PRO A 86 2.28 9.24 14.29
N PRO A 87 3.53 9.46 13.85
CA PRO A 87 4.31 8.40 13.20
C PRO A 87 4.53 7.23 14.15
N LEU A 88 4.73 6.04 13.58
CA LEU A 88 5.07 4.85 14.36
C LEU A 88 6.44 5.03 15.03
N GLU A 89 6.49 4.97 16.35
CA GLU A 89 7.74 5.09 17.10
C GLU A 89 8.64 3.85 16.94
N VAL A 90 8.03 2.66 16.92
CA VAL A 90 8.71 1.39 16.74
C VAL A 90 7.91 0.52 15.78
N VAL A 91 8.56 0.00 14.75
CA VAL A 91 7.95 -0.98 13.85
C VAL A 91 9.00 -1.96 13.35
N ASP A 92 8.60 -3.23 13.25
CA ASP A 92 9.39 -4.23 12.54
C ASP A 92 9.30 -3.94 11.03
N ALA A 93 10.39 -3.39 10.51
CA ALA A 93 10.51 -2.96 9.12
C ALA A 93 10.32 -4.13 8.13
N ASP A 94 10.83 -5.31 8.46
CA ASP A 94 10.75 -6.49 7.60
C ASP A 94 9.33 -7.03 7.57
N LEU A 95 8.68 -7.12 8.73
CA LEU A 95 7.29 -7.55 8.83
C LEU A 95 6.37 -6.59 8.08
N LEU A 96 6.52 -5.28 8.28
CA LEU A 96 5.70 -4.28 7.62
C LEU A 96 5.88 -4.30 6.10
N THR A 97 7.14 -4.33 5.64
CA THR A 97 7.48 -4.39 4.21
C THR A 97 6.90 -5.65 3.56
N ARG A 98 7.09 -6.83 4.17
CA ARG A 98 6.53 -8.10 3.67
C ARG A 98 5.01 -8.09 3.66
N ARG A 99 4.36 -7.53 4.69
CA ARG A 99 2.90 -7.46 4.76
C ARG A 99 2.32 -6.60 3.63
N ILE A 100 2.93 -5.44 3.38
CA ILE A 100 2.54 -4.55 2.28
C ILE A 100 2.78 -5.25 0.94
N GLN A 101 3.97 -5.81 0.72
CA GLN A 101 4.32 -6.53 -0.50
C GLN A 101 3.31 -7.65 -0.82
N ASN A 102 3.01 -8.50 0.16
CA ASN A 102 2.09 -9.64 -0.03
C ASN A 102 0.67 -9.16 -0.31
N SER A 103 0.21 -8.12 0.38
CA SER A 103 -1.12 -7.55 0.12
C SER A 103 -1.23 -6.96 -1.29
N ILE A 104 -0.18 -6.28 -1.78
CA ILE A 104 -0.16 -5.75 -3.15
C ILE A 104 -0.13 -6.91 -4.16
N ALA A 105 0.69 -7.92 -3.94
CA ALA A 105 0.76 -9.10 -4.81
C ALA A 105 -0.62 -9.78 -4.95
N SER A 106 -1.29 -10.05 -3.82
CA SER A 106 -2.63 -10.62 -3.81
C SER A 106 -3.67 -9.71 -4.49
N ALA A 107 -3.58 -8.39 -4.31
CA ALA A 107 -4.50 -7.45 -4.97
C ALA A 107 -4.36 -7.51 -6.50
N ILE A 108 -3.13 -7.60 -7.00
CA ILE A 108 -2.87 -7.73 -8.44
C ILE A 108 -3.44 -9.05 -8.98
N GLU A 109 -3.29 -10.15 -8.24
CA GLU A 109 -3.88 -11.44 -8.60
C GLU A 109 -5.41 -11.41 -8.62
N GLU A 110 -6.04 -10.80 -7.61
CA GLU A 110 -7.51 -10.61 -7.53
C GLU A 110 -8.05 -9.84 -8.75
N GLU A 111 -7.38 -8.75 -9.15
CA GLU A 111 -7.78 -7.95 -10.30
C GLU A 111 -7.61 -8.70 -11.63
N GLN A 112 -6.54 -9.48 -11.78
CA GLN A 112 -6.32 -10.29 -12.97
C GLN A 112 -7.38 -11.38 -13.12
N LEU A 113 -7.75 -12.02 -12.01
CA LEU A 113 -8.84 -13.00 -12.00
C LEU A 113 -10.15 -12.32 -12.41
N THR A 114 -10.47 -11.17 -11.85
CA THR A 114 -11.75 -10.49 -12.14
C THR A 114 -11.83 -10.08 -13.63
N LYS A 115 -10.76 -9.49 -14.18
CA LYS A 115 -10.67 -9.16 -15.62
C LYS A 115 -10.73 -10.40 -16.52
N GLY A 116 -10.08 -11.50 -16.12
CA GLY A 116 -10.12 -12.76 -16.86
C GLY A 116 -11.50 -13.40 -16.92
N TRP A 117 -12.32 -13.24 -15.88
CA TRP A 117 -13.71 -13.71 -15.85
C TRP A 117 -14.63 -12.86 -16.73
N GLU A 118 -14.41 -11.56 -16.83
CA GLU A 118 -15.18 -10.68 -17.73
C GLU A 118 -14.92 -10.99 -19.22
N VAL A 119 -13.68 -11.30 -19.59
CA VAL A 119 -13.33 -11.71 -20.96
C VAL A 119 -13.99 -13.04 -21.34
N ARG A 120 -14.11 -13.99 -20.41
CA ARG A 120 -14.76 -15.29 -20.67
C ARG A 120 -16.29 -15.25 -20.72
N ARG A 121 -16.92 -14.14 -20.30
CA ARG A 121 -18.37 -13.94 -20.34
C ARG A 121 -18.87 -13.20 -21.58
N LYS A 122 -17.95 -12.68 -22.41
CA LYS A 122 -18.25 -12.13 -23.74
C LYS A 122 -17.98 -13.18 -24.81
#